data_AF-A0A7S2JVT9-F1
#
_entry.id   AF-A0A7S2JVT9-F1
#
_cell.length_a   1.000
_cell.length_b   1.000
_cell.length_c   1.000
_cell.angle_alpha   90.00
_cell.angle_beta   90.00
_cell.angle_gamma   90.00
#
_symmetry.space_group_name_H-M   'P 1'
#
loop_
_entity.id
_entity.type
_entity.pdbx_description
1 polymer ?
#
loop_
_entity_poly.entity_id
_entity_poly.type
_entity_poly.pdbx_seq_one_letter_code
_entity_poly.pdbx_strand_id
1 'polypeptide(L)'
;MGKKSKKSSKQQLHNTDEDFDADMKRSNHGGEARRSQSKKPSNNDNVSLYHIFGTVSSVVLVAIISMLYKGYEANNLKAFGSLDYKVISEIPHDPKAFTQGLTYAGGYLYESTGMEGQSQVRRLDPKTGEVLASVDIPAEMFGEGITVFGEKRDKLIQLTWKHQV
;
A
#
# COMPACT_ATOMS: atom_id res chain seq x y z
N MET A 1 -49.13 -33.55 -1.39
CA MET A 1 -48.11 -33.58 -2.47
C MET A 1 -46.97 -32.67 -2.03
N GLY A 2 -45.71 -33.06 -1.75
CA GLY A 2 -44.78 -33.97 -2.46
C GLY A 2 -44.23 -33.25 -3.70
N LYS A 3 -42.93 -33.03 -3.96
CA LYS A 3 -41.62 -33.49 -3.44
C LYS A 3 -40.54 -32.54 -4.04
N LYS A 4 -39.43 -32.30 -3.31
CA LYS A 4 -37.97 -32.42 -3.69
C LYS A 4 -37.45 -31.79 -5.00
N SER A 5 -36.17 -31.48 -5.25
CA SER A 5 -34.88 -31.47 -4.53
C SER A 5 -33.83 -30.88 -5.49
N LYS A 6 -32.75 -30.39 -4.88
CA LYS A 6 -31.47 -29.91 -5.42
C LYS A 6 -30.73 -30.83 -6.42
N LYS A 7 -29.73 -30.19 -7.06
CA LYS A 7 -28.38 -30.63 -7.50
C LYS A 7 -28.21 -31.13 -8.94
N SER A 8 -27.28 -30.48 -9.66
CA SER A 8 -26.59 -31.04 -10.83
C SER A 8 -25.14 -31.39 -10.45
N SER A 9 -24.64 -32.46 -11.08
CA SER A 9 -23.55 -33.34 -10.68
C SER A 9 -22.25 -33.09 -11.45
N LYS A 10 -21.13 -33.41 -10.80
CA LYS A 10 -19.79 -33.58 -11.39
C LYS A 10 -19.78 -34.70 -12.43
N GLN A 11 -18.80 -34.67 -13.34
CA GLN A 11 -18.05 -35.86 -13.77
C GLN A 11 -16.66 -35.48 -14.33
N GLN A 12 -15.70 -36.36 -14.06
CA GLN A 12 -14.27 -36.34 -14.38
C GLN A 12 -13.95 -37.74 -14.99
N LEU A 13 -12.74 -37.91 -15.55
CA LEU A 13 -11.99 -39.14 -15.92
C LEU A 13 -11.62 -39.14 -17.43
N HIS A 14 -10.35 -38.98 -17.83
CA HIS A 14 -9.14 -39.85 -17.78
C HIS A 14 -9.19 -40.99 -18.81
N ASN A 15 -8.17 -41.05 -19.69
CA ASN A 15 -7.79 -42.23 -20.47
C ASN A 15 -6.25 -42.27 -20.59
N THR A 16 -5.70 -43.45 -20.32
CA THR A 16 -4.31 -43.90 -20.42
C THR A 16 -4.14 -44.87 -21.61
N ASP A 17 -2.91 -45.37 -21.76
CA ASP A 17 -2.51 -46.62 -22.46
C ASP A 17 -2.39 -46.46 -24.00
N GLU A 18 -1.46 -47.05 -24.76
CA GLU A 18 -0.47 -48.12 -24.62
C GLU A 18 0.35 -48.15 -25.95
N ASP A 19 1.33 -49.05 -26.08
CA ASP A 19 1.95 -49.57 -27.32
C ASP A 19 3.10 -48.81 -28.00
N PHE A 20 4.32 -49.38 -27.94
CA PHE A 20 4.76 -50.33 -28.99
C PHE A 20 6.14 -50.94 -28.66
N ASP A 21 6.08 -52.15 -28.10
CA ASP A 21 7.16 -53.14 -28.07
C ASP A 21 7.48 -53.58 -29.51
N ALA A 22 8.69 -53.31 -30.03
CA ALA A 22 9.37 -54.09 -31.08
C ALA A 22 10.56 -53.31 -31.65
N ASP A 23 11.79 -53.78 -31.43
CA ASP A 23 12.51 -54.51 -32.49
C ASP A 23 13.98 -54.78 -32.09
N MET A 24 14.46 -55.94 -32.52
CA MET A 24 15.86 -56.38 -32.56
C MET A 24 16.54 -56.93 -31.30
N LYS A 25 16.16 -58.17 -31.03
CA LYS A 25 17.07 -59.31 -30.81
C LYS A 25 18.36 -59.23 -31.66
N ARG A 26 19.52 -59.40 -31.02
CA ARG A 26 20.78 -60.09 -31.45
C ARG A 26 21.87 -59.58 -30.49
N SER A 27 22.70 -60.35 -29.81
CA SER A 27 23.18 -61.71 -30.03
C SER A 27 23.99 -62.14 -28.78
N ASN A 28 23.84 -63.40 -28.40
CA ASN A 28 24.70 -64.14 -27.45
C ASN A 28 26.19 -64.03 -27.79
N HIS A 29 27.07 -63.93 -26.79
CA HIS A 29 28.15 -64.91 -26.52
C HIS A 29 29.04 -64.50 -25.33
N GLY A 30 29.25 -65.46 -24.42
CA GLY A 30 30.58 -65.74 -23.86
C GLY A 30 30.96 -65.16 -22.48
N GLY A 31 31.27 -66.06 -21.55
CA GLY A 31 32.50 -65.96 -20.75
C GLY A 31 32.41 -65.41 -19.31
N GLU A 32 32.35 -66.34 -18.36
CA GLU A 32 33.02 -66.37 -17.04
C GLU A 32 33.47 -65.07 -16.33
N ALA A 33 32.94 -64.85 -15.12
CA ALA A 33 33.69 -64.82 -13.85
C ALA A 33 32.79 -64.31 -12.71
N ARG A 34 32.73 -65.04 -11.60
CA ARG A 34 32.11 -64.57 -10.34
C ARG A 34 32.86 -63.31 -9.85
N ARG A 35 32.26 -62.14 -10.04
CA ARG A 35 32.66 -60.89 -9.36
C ARG A 35 31.78 -60.72 -8.14
N SER A 36 32.41 -60.64 -6.97
CA SER A 36 31.77 -60.32 -5.69
C SER A 36 30.89 -59.08 -5.82
N GLN A 37 29.60 -59.22 -5.49
CA GLN A 37 28.72 -58.08 -5.26
C GLN A 37 29.16 -57.38 -3.96
N SER A 38 30.09 -56.44 -4.10
CA SER A 38 30.33 -55.39 -3.12
C SER A 38 29.36 -54.26 -3.41
N LYS A 39 28.42 -54.02 -2.47
CA LYS A 39 27.37 -52.97 -2.52
C LYS A 39 27.89 -51.67 -3.14
N LYS A 40 27.21 -51.22 -4.20
CA LYS A 40 27.32 -49.84 -4.71
C LYS A 40 26.89 -48.91 -3.57
N PRO A 41 27.67 -47.87 -3.20
CA PRO A 41 27.24 -46.93 -2.18
C PRO A 41 25.93 -46.27 -2.60
N SER A 42 25.00 -46.21 -1.65
CA SER A 42 23.72 -45.52 -1.77
C SER A 42 23.96 -44.07 -2.19
N ASN A 43 23.34 -43.62 -3.28
CA ASN A 43 23.45 -42.25 -3.80
C ASN A 43 22.72 -41.20 -2.93
N ASN A 44 22.41 -41.51 -1.67
CA ASN A 44 21.64 -40.65 -0.78
C ASN A 44 22.53 -39.75 0.11
N ASP A 45 23.84 -39.98 0.15
CA ASP A 45 24.77 -39.15 0.93
C ASP A 45 24.93 -37.74 0.32
N ASN A 46 24.68 -37.63 -0.99
CA ASN A 46 24.70 -36.36 -1.70
C ASN A 46 23.51 -35.47 -1.33
N VAL A 47 22.33 -36.04 -1.09
CA VAL A 47 21.11 -35.29 -0.75
C VAL A 47 21.26 -34.60 0.63
N SER A 48 21.93 -35.25 1.58
CA SER A 48 22.23 -34.68 2.91
C SER A 48 23.20 -33.50 2.85
N LEU A 49 24.26 -33.61 2.06
CA LEU A 49 25.20 -32.51 1.81
C LEU A 49 24.52 -31.33 1.09
N TYR A 50 23.68 -31.58 0.08
CA TYR A 50 22.90 -30.52 -0.59
C TYR A 50 21.83 -29.89 0.32
N HIS A 51 21.27 -30.60 1.30
CA HIS A 51 20.40 -29.99 2.32
C HIS A 51 21.17 -29.09 3.29
N ILE A 52 22.36 -29.48 3.75
CA ILE A 52 23.19 -28.68 4.64
C ILE A 52 23.77 -27.47 3.89
N PHE A 53 24.30 -27.65 2.68
CA PHE A 53 24.80 -26.54 1.85
C PHE A 53 23.67 -25.67 1.29
N GLY A 54 22.52 -26.24 0.96
CA GLY A 54 21.34 -25.51 0.47
C GLY A 54 20.65 -24.66 1.55
N THR A 55 20.58 -25.14 2.79
CA THR A 55 20.03 -24.37 3.93
C THR A 55 20.99 -23.27 4.39
N VAL A 56 22.31 -23.53 4.42
CA VAL A 56 23.30 -22.48 4.71
C VAL A 56 23.28 -21.40 3.62
N SER A 57 23.16 -21.80 2.35
CA SER A 57 23.06 -20.85 1.22
C SER A 57 21.78 -20.00 1.27
N SER A 58 20.63 -20.58 1.63
CA SER A 58 19.37 -19.82 1.74
C SER A 58 19.38 -18.84 2.93
N VAL A 59 19.99 -19.20 4.06
CA VAL A 59 20.16 -18.29 5.20
C VAL A 59 21.09 -17.12 4.85
N VAL A 60 22.19 -17.40 4.14
CA VAL A 60 23.11 -16.35 3.66
C VAL A 60 22.43 -15.43 2.65
N LEU A 61 21.63 -15.97 1.72
CA LEU A 61 20.89 -15.17 0.76
C LEU A 61 19.85 -14.27 1.44
N VAL A 62 19.10 -14.78 2.42
CA VAL A 62 18.15 -13.99 3.21
C VAL A 62 18.87 -12.90 4.01
N ALA A 63 20.04 -13.19 4.59
CA ALA A 63 20.84 -12.20 5.29
C ALA A 63 21.36 -11.09 4.36
N ILE A 64 21.84 -11.44 3.16
CA ILE A 64 22.28 -10.48 2.14
C ILE A 64 21.10 -9.62 1.69
N ILE A 65 19.96 -10.23 1.37
CA ILE A 65 18.74 -9.50 1.00
C ILE A 65 18.34 -8.55 2.13
N SER A 66 18.30 -8.99 3.38
CA SER A 66 17.98 -8.13 4.53
C SER A 66 18.99 -6.98 4.71
N MET A 67 20.28 -7.23 4.47
CA MET A 67 21.34 -6.23 4.56
C MET A 67 21.24 -5.20 3.43
N LEU A 68 20.88 -5.64 2.22
CA LEU A 68 20.59 -4.78 1.06
C LEU A 68 19.32 -3.94 1.30
N TYR A 69 18.24 -4.53 1.84
CA TYR A 69 17.02 -3.80 2.21
C TYR A 69 17.29 -2.75 3.30
N LYS A 70 18.06 -3.09 4.34
CA LYS A 70 18.45 -2.12 5.39
C LYS A 70 19.32 -0.99 4.84
N GLY A 71 20.26 -1.29 3.94
CA GLY A 71 21.07 -0.30 3.26
C GLY A 71 20.25 0.60 2.32
N TYR A 72 19.23 0.05 1.66
CA TYR A 72 18.31 0.81 0.82
C TYR A 72 17.45 1.78 1.63
N GLU A 73 16.88 1.33 2.75
CA GLU A 73 16.11 2.19 3.67
C GLU A 73 16.99 3.31 4.26
N ALA A 74 18.19 2.97 4.76
CA ALA A 74 19.10 3.95 5.36
C ALA A 74 19.57 5.04 4.39
N ASN A 75 19.72 4.72 3.10
CA ASN A 75 20.12 5.68 2.07
C ASN A 75 18.96 6.54 1.55
N ASN A 76 17.71 6.09 1.72
CA ASN A 76 16.51 6.82 1.28
C ASN A 76 15.85 7.64 2.39
N LEU A 77 16.17 7.38 3.65
CA LEU A 77 15.83 8.28 4.76
C LEU A 77 16.81 9.46 4.79
N LYS A 78 16.80 10.29 3.74
CA LYS A 78 17.32 11.65 3.89
C LYS A 78 16.50 12.31 5.00
N ALA A 79 17.12 12.56 6.14
CA ALA A 79 16.55 13.40 7.17
C ALA A 79 16.08 14.70 6.50
N PHE A 80 14.78 14.98 6.56
CA PHE A 80 14.24 16.25 6.09
C PHE A 80 15.00 17.36 6.80
N GLY A 81 15.71 18.20 6.04
CA GLY A 81 16.38 19.37 6.61
C GLY A 81 15.37 20.28 7.30
N SER A 82 15.80 21.00 8.34
CA SER A 82 14.95 22.04 8.95
C SER A 82 14.63 23.11 7.91
N LEU A 83 13.34 23.45 7.78
CA LEU A 83 12.89 24.58 6.99
C LEU A 83 12.90 25.84 7.88
N ASP A 84 13.75 26.80 7.55
CA ASP A 84 13.72 28.13 8.17
C ASP A 84 12.64 29.01 7.52
N TYR A 85 12.15 29.99 8.27
CA TYR A 85 11.22 31.01 7.77
C TYR A 85 11.70 32.41 8.15
N LYS A 86 11.29 33.41 7.36
CA LYS A 86 11.47 34.83 7.66
C LYS A 86 10.12 35.51 7.62
N VAL A 87 9.76 36.20 8.69
CA VAL A 87 8.58 37.06 8.72
C VAL A 87 8.81 38.25 7.80
N ILE A 88 7.97 38.37 6.77
CA ILE A 88 8.03 39.49 5.80
C ILE A 88 6.98 40.57 6.07
N SER A 89 5.90 40.21 6.75
CA SER A 89 4.79 41.10 7.12
C SER A 89 3.96 40.41 8.21
N GLU A 90 3.30 41.23 9.03
CA GLU A 90 2.30 40.79 10.01
C GLU A 90 1.01 41.55 9.76
N ILE A 91 -0.11 40.85 9.88
CA ILE A 91 -1.45 41.41 9.67
C ILE A 91 -2.25 41.08 10.94
N PRO A 92 -2.99 42.04 11.52
CA PRO A 92 -3.85 41.75 12.65
C PRO A 92 -4.85 40.63 12.32
N HIS A 93 -5.02 39.69 13.23
CA HIS A 93 -5.99 38.61 13.14
C HIS A 93 -6.95 38.67 14.32
N ASP A 94 -8.23 38.35 14.09
CA ASP A 94 -9.25 38.33 15.13
C ASP A 94 -8.96 37.18 16.12
N PRO A 95 -8.59 37.47 17.38
CA PRO A 95 -8.23 36.43 18.34
C PRO A 95 -9.41 35.54 18.75
N LYS A 96 -10.66 35.93 18.41
CA LYS A 96 -11.85 35.11 18.63
C LYS A 96 -12.13 34.16 17.46
N ALA A 97 -11.46 34.34 16.32
CA ALA A 97 -11.58 33.47 15.17
C ALA A 97 -10.74 32.20 15.40
N PHE A 98 -11.40 31.10 15.75
CA PHE A 98 -10.73 29.81 15.83
C PHE A 98 -10.54 29.25 14.41
N THR A 99 -9.46 29.66 13.74
CA THR A 99 -9.17 29.29 12.35
C THR A 99 -9.03 27.77 12.20
N GLN A 100 -9.83 27.15 11.34
CA GLN A 100 -9.75 25.73 10.98
C GLN A 100 -9.39 25.52 9.50
N GLY A 101 -9.56 26.57 8.69
CA GLY A 101 -9.14 26.57 7.30
C GLY A 101 -8.77 27.97 6.83
N LEU A 102 -7.75 28.07 5.99
CA LEU A 102 -7.31 29.34 5.40
C LEU A 102 -6.84 29.09 3.97
N THR A 103 -7.35 29.87 3.01
CA THR A 103 -6.91 29.82 1.61
C THR A 103 -6.85 31.22 1.00
N TYR A 104 -5.92 31.44 0.06
CA TYR A 104 -5.82 32.69 -0.69
C TYR A 104 -6.26 32.47 -2.14
N ALA A 105 -7.24 33.24 -2.58
CA ALA A 105 -7.77 33.14 -3.95
C ALA A 105 -8.36 34.46 -4.41
N GLY A 106 -8.20 34.77 -5.71
CA GLY A 106 -8.85 35.94 -6.31
C GLY A 106 -8.50 37.29 -5.67
N GLY A 107 -7.35 37.41 -4.99
CA GLY A 107 -6.94 38.64 -4.30
C GLY A 107 -7.42 38.75 -2.85
N TYR A 108 -8.05 37.71 -2.29
CA TYR A 108 -8.60 37.72 -0.95
C TYR A 108 -8.13 36.51 -0.14
N LEU A 109 -8.16 36.67 1.19
CA LEU A 109 -8.10 35.53 2.10
C LEU A 109 -9.53 35.01 2.34
N TYR A 110 -9.67 33.70 2.37
CA TYR A 110 -10.88 33.02 2.79
C TYR A 110 -10.55 32.18 4.01
N GLU A 111 -11.27 32.40 5.08
CA GLU A 111 -11.07 31.74 6.37
C GLU A 111 -12.33 30.95 6.74
N SER A 112 -12.12 29.77 7.30
CA SER A 112 -13.14 29.03 8.02
C SER A 112 -12.83 29.05 9.51
N THR A 113 -13.84 29.33 10.31
CA THR A 113 -13.73 29.29 11.77
C THR A 113 -14.53 28.14 12.36
N GLY A 114 -13.98 27.50 13.38
CA GLY A 114 -14.60 26.41 14.13
C GLY A 114 -15.05 26.88 15.52
N MET A 115 -16.34 26.99 15.75
CA MET A 115 -16.88 27.22 17.09
C MET A 115 -18.31 26.69 17.14
N GLU A 116 -18.66 25.98 18.22
CA GLU A 116 -20.00 25.43 18.38
C GLU A 116 -21.04 26.55 18.32
N GLY A 117 -21.98 26.45 17.38
CA GLY A 117 -23.00 27.47 17.13
C GLY A 117 -22.52 28.79 16.51
N GLN A 118 -21.21 28.97 16.27
CA GLN A 118 -20.62 30.25 15.87
C GLN A 118 -19.57 30.11 14.75
N SER A 119 -19.56 28.97 14.06
CA SER A 119 -18.66 28.72 12.93
C SER A 119 -19.02 29.62 11.75
N GLN A 120 -18.03 30.11 11.00
CA GLN A 120 -18.24 31.04 9.89
C GLN A 120 -17.30 30.75 8.73
N VAL A 121 -17.74 31.11 7.53
CA VAL A 121 -16.86 31.34 6.36
C VAL A 121 -16.69 32.84 6.18
N ARG A 122 -15.45 33.33 6.19
CA ARG A 122 -15.10 34.75 6.12
C ARG A 122 -14.26 35.01 4.88
N ARG A 123 -14.47 36.16 4.24
CA ARG A 123 -13.56 36.72 3.23
C ARG A 123 -12.88 37.94 3.83
N LEU A 124 -11.55 37.99 3.81
CA LEU A 124 -10.75 39.02 4.44
C LEU A 124 -9.89 39.77 3.42
N ASP A 125 -9.62 41.04 3.72
CA ASP A 125 -8.58 41.80 3.03
C ASP A 125 -7.20 41.25 3.45
N PRO A 126 -6.35 40.82 2.50
CA PRO A 126 -5.05 40.21 2.79
C PRO A 126 -3.99 41.19 3.28
N LYS A 127 -4.25 42.51 3.29
CA LYS A 127 -3.32 43.54 3.76
C LYS A 127 -3.68 44.01 5.16
N THR A 128 -4.96 44.08 5.49
CA THR A 128 -5.44 44.64 6.75
C THR A 128 -5.97 43.60 7.73
N GLY A 129 -6.38 42.42 7.25
CA GLY A 129 -7.05 41.40 8.06
C GLY A 129 -8.53 41.72 8.33
N GLU A 130 -9.06 42.78 7.71
CA GLU A 130 -10.46 43.17 7.85
C GLU A 130 -11.39 42.14 7.21
N VAL A 131 -12.48 41.79 7.91
CA VAL A 131 -13.53 40.93 7.37
C VAL A 131 -14.40 41.73 6.39
N LEU A 132 -14.27 41.42 5.10
CA LEU A 132 -15.02 42.07 4.02
C LEU A 132 -16.40 41.45 3.81
N ALA A 133 -16.56 40.18 4.15
CA ALA A 133 -17.84 39.45 4.10
C ALA A 133 -17.77 38.20 4.98
N SER A 134 -18.91 37.76 5.51
CA SER A 134 -19.02 36.50 6.25
C SER A 134 -20.36 35.81 5.99
N VAL A 135 -20.36 34.49 6.12
CA VAL A 135 -21.55 33.64 6.11
C VAL A 135 -21.46 32.69 7.30
N ASP A 136 -22.51 32.63 8.10
CA ASP A 136 -22.57 31.71 9.23
C ASP A 136 -22.73 30.27 8.73
N ILE A 137 -21.99 29.35 9.35
CA ILE A 137 -22.20 27.92 9.20
C ILE A 137 -23.35 27.54 10.16
N PRO A 138 -24.32 26.71 9.74
CA PRO A 138 -25.42 26.26 10.60
C PRO A 138 -24.94 25.80 11.98
N ALA A 139 -25.69 26.16 13.01
CA ALA A 139 -25.24 26.05 14.41
C ALA A 139 -24.94 24.60 14.84
N GLU A 140 -25.56 23.61 14.20
CA GLU A 140 -25.35 22.19 14.46
C GLU A 140 -24.08 21.62 13.80
N MET A 141 -23.34 22.46 13.06
CA MET A 141 -22.13 22.08 12.34
C MET A 141 -20.93 22.89 12.84
N PHE A 142 -19.79 22.23 12.86
CA PHE A 142 -18.49 22.82 13.15
C PHE A 142 -17.76 23.07 11.82
N GLY A 143 -17.22 24.29 11.64
CA GLY A 143 -16.43 24.66 10.48
C GLY A 143 -15.02 24.07 10.54
N GLU A 144 -14.55 23.50 9.43
CA GLU A 144 -13.25 22.83 9.30
C GLU A 144 -12.43 23.43 8.14
N GLY A 145 -11.61 22.62 7.46
CA GLY A 145 -10.83 23.05 6.30
C GLY A 145 -11.65 23.65 5.16
N ILE A 146 -11.07 24.64 4.47
CA ILE A 146 -11.66 25.35 3.34
C ILE A 146 -10.66 25.47 2.20
N THR A 147 -11.12 25.36 0.95
CA THR A 147 -10.28 25.56 -0.23
C THR A 147 -11.08 26.03 -1.43
N VAL A 148 -10.39 26.53 -2.45
CA VAL A 148 -11.00 26.80 -3.76
C VAL A 148 -10.89 25.58 -4.67
N PHE A 149 -11.91 25.35 -5.49
CA PHE A 149 -12.03 24.21 -6.39
C PHE A 149 -12.55 24.61 -7.76
N GLY A 150 -12.33 23.75 -8.75
CA GLY A 150 -12.73 23.92 -10.14
C GLY A 150 -11.63 24.51 -11.02
N GLU A 151 -11.76 24.35 -12.34
CA GLU A 151 -10.77 24.82 -13.32
C GLU A 151 -10.53 26.33 -13.22
N LYS A 152 -11.60 27.09 -12.98
CA LYS A 152 -11.55 28.55 -12.82
C LYS A 152 -11.26 28.99 -11.38
N ARG A 153 -11.17 28.05 -10.43
CA ARG A 153 -11.06 28.30 -8.98
C ARG A 153 -12.14 29.28 -8.46
N ASP A 154 -13.35 29.12 -8.98
CA ASP A 154 -14.51 29.97 -8.73
C ASP A 154 -15.48 29.37 -7.69
N LYS A 155 -15.18 28.18 -7.18
CA LYS A 155 -15.97 27.51 -6.14
C LYS A 155 -15.18 27.45 -4.85
N LEU A 156 -15.83 27.79 -3.75
CA LEU A 156 -15.29 27.60 -2.41
C LEU A 156 -15.91 26.32 -1.82
N ILE A 157 -15.07 25.41 -1.36
CA ILE A 157 -15.48 24.15 -0.73
C ILE A 157 -15.09 24.22 0.74
N GLN A 158 -16.08 24.06 1.61
CA GLN A 158 -15.96 24.05 3.06
C GLN A 158 -16.26 22.64 3.57
N LEU A 159 -15.36 22.09 4.39
CA LEU A 159 -15.65 20.89 5.15
C LEU A 159 -16.39 21.26 6.43
N THR A 160 -17.40 20.49 6.80
CA THR A 160 -18.05 20.64 8.09
C THR A 160 -18.04 19.31 8.83
N TRP A 161 -17.99 19.40 10.15
CA TRP A 161 -18.20 18.26 11.03
C TRP A 161 -19.53 18.40 11.76
N LYS A 162 -20.24 17.28 11.93
CA LYS A 162 -21.48 17.21 12.69
C LYS A 162 -21.43 15.98 13.58
N HIS A 163 -21.71 16.16 14.87
CA HIS A 163 -21.90 15.03 15.76
C HIS A 163 -23.20 14.31 15.41
N GLN A 164 -23.15 12.98 15.24
CA GLN A 164 -24.36 12.17 15.21
C GLN A 164 -24.69 11.80 16.66
N VAL A 165 -25.81 12.31 17.15
CA VAL A 165 -26.38 11.95 18.46
C VAL A 165 -27.26 10.72 18.29
#